data_AF-A0A2E3ZIB6-F1
#
_entry.id   AF-A0A2E3ZIB6-F1
#
_cell.length_a   1.000
_cell.length_b   1.000
_cell.length_c   1.000
_cell.angle_alpha   90.00
_cell.angle_beta   90.00
_cell.angle_gamma   90.00
#
_symmetry.space_group_name_H-M   'P 1'
#
loop_
_entity.id
_entity.type
_entity.pdbx_description
1 polymer ?
#
loop_
_entity_poly.entity_id
_entity_poly.type
_entity_poly.pdbx_seq_one_letter_code
_entity_poly.pdbx_strand_id
1 'polypeptide(L)'
;MSSNGDLTEVMSNITSNNAGNKFTIVSFIAALILLSYTGYDTVIYRTDVISDFAEDNQYRITFSTMNETMQSVQTLQDDETTNIQFDLSDLSISDGYSIGIIEVVITSEEEEGVSVQCDSVAGDIIENDLTAQWNDTSNDLSGQDSSCQPIYLKLRVYPNYDGESVTVFSTNEYQALQNWSQTGWGLGALSLDLDLDVNSPLGFDPIGQDSDEEITVDVTVVTFSVSIQET
;
A
#
# COMPACT_ATOMS: atom_id res chain seq x y z
N MET A 1 -17.46 -68.54 6.89
CA MET A 1 -16.61 -67.34 6.98
C MET A 1 -17.53 -66.15 7.19
N SER A 2 -17.71 -65.72 8.43
CA SER A 2 -18.32 -64.43 8.78
C SER A 2 -17.81 -64.10 10.18
N SER A 3 -16.70 -63.38 10.23
CA SER A 3 -16.20 -62.82 11.49
C SER A 3 -17.06 -61.60 11.77
N ASN A 4 -18.13 -61.76 12.55
CA ASN A 4 -18.77 -60.61 13.16
C ASN A 4 -17.72 -60.03 14.11
N GLY A 5 -17.20 -58.84 13.80
CA GLY A 5 -16.19 -58.14 14.60
C GLY A 5 -16.75 -57.62 15.92
N ASP A 6 -17.46 -58.48 16.66
CA ASP A 6 -17.97 -58.18 17.97
C ASP A 6 -16.80 -58.22 18.95
N LEU A 7 -16.48 -57.05 19.52
CA LEU A 7 -15.38 -56.89 20.49
C LEU A 7 -15.54 -57.85 21.67
N THR A 8 -16.77 -58.25 22.00
CA THR A 8 -17.05 -59.21 23.08
C THR A 8 -16.57 -60.63 22.75
N GLU A 9 -16.62 -61.03 21.47
CA GLU A 9 -16.21 -62.35 21.00
C GLU A 9 -14.68 -62.46 20.84
N VAL A 10 -14.02 -61.35 20.49
CA VAL A 10 -12.56 -61.22 20.53
C VAL A 10 -12.06 -61.29 21.98
N MET A 11 -12.74 -60.61 22.91
CA MET A 11 -12.38 -60.63 24.33
C MET A 11 -12.61 -61.99 25.00
N SER A 12 -13.65 -62.72 24.59
CA SER A 12 -13.92 -64.07 25.10
C SER A 12 -12.91 -65.10 24.59
N ASN A 13 -12.48 -65.00 23.32
CA ASN A 13 -11.47 -65.90 22.75
C ASN A 13 -10.07 -65.65 23.34
N ILE A 14 -9.71 -64.39 23.59
CA ILE A 14 -8.47 -64.05 24.29
C ILE A 14 -8.47 -64.65 25.70
N THR A 15 -9.62 -64.62 26.39
CA THR A 15 -9.72 -65.05 27.79
C THR A 15 -9.77 -66.56 28.03
N SER A 16 -9.97 -67.38 26.99
CA SER A 16 -10.22 -68.83 27.13
C SER A 16 -8.99 -69.70 27.44
N ASN A 17 -7.76 -69.25 27.11
CA ASN A 17 -6.54 -70.05 27.29
C ASN A 17 -5.61 -69.49 28.37
N ASN A 18 -5.63 -70.09 29.56
CA ASN A 18 -5.02 -69.55 30.79
C ASN A 18 -3.50 -69.21 30.73
N ALA A 19 -2.73 -69.86 29.85
CA ALA A 19 -1.29 -69.61 29.70
C ALA A 19 -0.95 -68.51 28.68
N GLY A 20 -1.62 -68.51 27.52
CA GLY A 20 -1.43 -67.49 26.48
C GLY A 20 -2.13 -66.17 26.80
N ASN A 21 -3.27 -66.24 27.49
CA ASN A 21 -4.11 -65.11 27.84
C ASN A 21 -3.39 -64.08 28.74
N LYS A 22 -2.53 -64.52 29.66
CA LYS A 22 -1.74 -63.61 30.51
C LYS A 22 -0.76 -62.76 29.70
N PHE A 23 -0.09 -63.35 28.72
CA PHE A 23 0.88 -62.65 27.87
C PHE A 23 0.18 -61.69 26.90
N THR A 24 -0.96 -62.10 26.34
CA THR A 24 -1.76 -61.25 25.44
C THR A 24 -2.36 -60.05 26.18
N ILE A 25 -2.89 -60.24 27.41
CA ILE A 25 -3.42 -59.15 28.23
C ILE A 25 -2.32 -58.15 28.61
N VAL A 26 -1.16 -58.64 29.07
CA VAL A 26 -0.03 -57.76 29.42
C VAL A 26 0.46 -56.96 28.20
N SER A 27 0.55 -57.61 27.04
CA SER A 27 0.95 -56.94 25.80
C SER A 27 -0.08 -55.90 25.35
N PHE A 28 -1.38 -56.18 25.50
CA PHE A 28 -2.45 -55.24 25.18
C PHE A 28 -2.44 -54.02 26.11
N ILE A 29 -2.23 -54.22 27.41
CA ILE A 29 -2.09 -53.14 28.39
C ILE A 29 -0.85 -52.30 28.07
N ALA A 30 0.29 -52.93 27.76
CA ALA A 30 1.50 -52.21 27.38
C ALA A 30 1.32 -51.39 26.10
N ALA A 31 0.62 -51.95 25.10
CA ALA A 31 0.29 -51.22 23.87
C ALA A 31 -0.65 -50.04 24.15
N LEU A 32 -1.66 -50.22 25.01
CA LEU A 32 -2.55 -49.13 25.43
C LEU A 32 -1.78 -48.01 26.12
N ILE A 33 -0.89 -48.34 27.06
CA ILE A 33 -0.06 -47.37 27.77
C ILE A 33 0.84 -46.61 26.79
N LEU A 34 1.49 -47.31 25.86
CA LEU A 34 2.32 -46.69 24.83
C LEU A 34 1.49 -45.77 23.93
N LEU A 35 0.34 -46.22 23.44
CA LEU A 35 -0.53 -45.41 22.59
C LEU A 35 -1.10 -44.20 23.32
N SER A 36 -1.47 -44.35 24.59
CA SER A 36 -1.92 -43.23 25.42
C SER A 36 -0.80 -42.23 25.68
N TYR A 37 0.41 -42.70 25.95
CA TYR A 37 1.57 -41.83 26.17
C TYR A 37 1.96 -41.09 24.89
N THR A 38 2.13 -41.79 23.77
CA THR A 38 2.48 -41.18 22.49
C THR A 38 1.35 -40.30 21.97
N GLY A 39 0.09 -40.68 22.21
CA GLY A 39 -1.09 -39.89 21.85
C GLY A 39 -1.17 -38.60 22.65
N TYR A 40 -0.93 -38.67 23.97
CA TYR A 40 -0.89 -37.49 24.82
C TYR A 40 0.27 -36.55 24.44
N ASP A 41 1.47 -37.09 24.27
CA ASP A 41 2.66 -36.32 23.86
C ASP A 41 2.42 -35.65 22.50
N THR A 42 1.88 -36.40 21.52
CA THR A 42 1.57 -35.84 20.20
C THR A 42 0.48 -34.78 20.26
N VAL A 43 -0.58 -34.96 21.06
CA VAL A 43 -1.68 -33.99 21.15
C VAL A 43 -1.23 -32.74 21.88
N ILE A 44 -0.62 -32.86 23.06
CA ILE A 44 -0.19 -31.72 23.89
C ILE A 44 0.91 -30.92 23.21
N TYR A 45 1.97 -31.59 22.76
CA TYR A 45 3.08 -30.91 22.09
C TYR A 45 2.63 -30.26 20.79
N ARG A 46 1.72 -30.90 20.04
CA ARG A 46 1.14 -30.24 18.86
C ARG A 46 0.17 -29.14 19.24
N THR A 47 -0.61 -29.20 20.31
CA THR A 47 -1.48 -28.07 20.67
C THR A 47 -0.67 -26.86 21.07
N ASP A 48 0.45 -27.02 21.80
CA ASP A 48 1.30 -25.89 22.18
C ASP A 48 2.03 -25.30 20.96
N VAL A 49 2.59 -26.16 20.10
CA VAL A 49 3.23 -25.70 18.86
C VAL A 49 2.20 -25.12 17.89
N ILE A 50 1.05 -25.75 17.73
CA ILE A 50 -0.02 -25.24 16.85
C ILE A 50 -0.60 -23.97 17.43
N SER A 51 -0.79 -23.79 18.74
CA SER A 51 -1.30 -22.53 19.28
C SER A 51 -0.36 -21.37 18.99
N ASP A 52 0.96 -21.57 19.12
CA ASP A 52 1.96 -20.55 18.79
C ASP A 52 2.02 -20.23 17.28
N PHE A 53 1.55 -21.13 16.41
CA PHE A 53 1.47 -20.93 14.94
C PHE A 53 0.05 -20.68 14.41
N ALA A 54 -0.98 -20.82 15.24
CA ALA A 54 -2.40 -20.69 14.87
C ALA A 54 -3.04 -19.44 15.47
N GLU A 55 -2.41 -18.82 16.48
CA GLU A 55 -2.73 -17.45 16.86
C GLU A 55 -1.98 -16.51 15.91
N ASP A 56 -2.73 -15.68 15.18
CA ASP A 56 -2.11 -14.66 14.33
C ASP A 56 -1.41 -13.64 15.24
N ASN A 57 -0.09 -13.57 15.15
CA ASN A 57 0.68 -12.55 15.85
C ASN A 57 0.28 -11.17 15.31
N GLN A 58 0.21 -10.21 16.22
CA GLN A 58 -0.07 -8.83 15.86
C GLN A 58 1.22 -8.12 15.51
N TYR A 59 1.32 -7.60 14.29
CA TYR A 59 2.44 -6.80 13.85
C TYR A 59 1.99 -5.36 13.62
N ARG A 60 2.78 -4.43 14.15
CA ARG A 60 2.64 -3.00 13.87
C ARG A 60 3.65 -2.60 12.80
N ILE A 61 3.13 -2.11 11.68
CA ILE A 61 3.91 -1.61 10.55
C ILE A 61 3.98 -0.09 10.67
N THR A 62 5.19 0.43 10.64
CA THR A 62 5.49 1.87 10.70
C THR A 62 6.27 2.28 9.47
N PHE A 63 5.99 3.48 8.97
CA PHE A 63 6.63 4.01 7.77
C PHE A 63 7.58 5.14 8.15
N SER A 64 8.80 5.10 7.61
CA SER A 64 9.72 6.23 7.65
C SER A 64 9.72 6.88 6.28
N THR A 65 9.33 8.15 6.22
CA THR A 65 9.16 8.89 4.97
C THR A 65 10.31 9.83 4.68
N MET A 66 10.56 10.07 3.40
CA MET A 66 11.48 11.07 2.88
C MET A 66 10.84 11.73 1.67
N ASN A 67 10.95 13.06 1.58
CA ASN A 67 10.37 13.84 0.50
C ASN A 67 11.48 14.31 -0.44
N GLU A 68 11.26 14.10 -1.73
CA GLU A 68 12.10 14.61 -2.80
C GLU A 68 11.27 15.57 -3.64
N THR A 69 11.83 16.72 -4.06
CA THR A 69 11.07 17.77 -4.74
C THR A 69 11.66 18.11 -6.10
N MET A 70 10.79 18.32 -7.09
CA MET A 70 11.12 18.84 -8.41
C MET A 70 10.28 20.08 -8.66
N GLN A 71 10.80 21.03 -9.45
CA GLN A 71 10.11 22.26 -9.78
C GLN A 71 10.24 22.53 -11.28
N SER A 72 9.16 23.03 -11.88
CA SER A 72 9.15 23.57 -13.24
C SER A 72 8.41 24.90 -13.23
N VAL A 73 8.98 25.91 -13.88
CA VAL A 73 8.34 27.21 -14.10
C VAL A 73 8.01 27.31 -15.58
N GLN A 74 6.78 27.67 -15.91
CA GLN A 74 6.30 27.86 -17.28
C GLN A 74 5.64 29.24 -17.39
N THR A 75 5.81 29.88 -18.54
CA THR A 75 5.06 31.09 -18.89
C THR A 75 4.02 30.70 -19.91
N LEU A 76 2.74 30.92 -19.59
CA LEU A 76 1.59 30.53 -20.41
C LEU A 76 0.85 31.77 -20.91
N GLN A 77 0.34 31.68 -22.14
CA GLN A 77 -0.51 32.70 -22.73
C GLN A 77 -2.00 32.37 -22.57
N ASP A 78 -2.86 33.35 -22.83
CA ASP A 78 -4.31 33.17 -22.88
C ASP A 78 -4.75 32.04 -23.85
N ASP A 79 -5.69 31.19 -23.40
CA ASP A 79 -6.16 29.98 -24.07
C ASP A 79 -5.03 28.98 -24.44
N GLU A 80 -3.90 29.00 -23.72
CA GLU A 80 -2.79 28.07 -23.92
C GLU A 80 -2.83 26.87 -22.97
N THR A 81 -2.77 25.67 -23.56
CA THR A 81 -2.57 24.42 -22.80
C THR A 81 -1.16 23.88 -23.05
N THR A 82 -0.40 23.65 -21.98
CA THR A 82 0.95 23.04 -22.06
C THR A 82 1.05 21.76 -21.27
N ASN A 83 1.68 20.75 -21.86
CA ASN A 83 2.01 19.50 -21.20
C ASN A 83 3.44 19.55 -20.62
N ILE A 84 3.57 19.33 -19.31
CA ILE A 84 4.83 19.24 -18.59
C ILE A 84 5.07 17.79 -18.18
N GLN A 85 6.28 17.29 -18.42
CA GLN A 85 6.69 15.96 -18.03
C GLN A 85 7.83 16.00 -17.01
N PHE A 86 7.65 15.31 -15.89
CA PHE A 86 8.67 15.15 -14.84
C PHE A 86 9.18 13.70 -14.83
N ASP A 87 10.46 13.50 -15.11
CA ASP A 87 11.08 12.18 -15.03
C ASP A 87 11.45 11.84 -13.58
N LEU A 88 10.77 10.84 -13.00
CA LEU A 88 11.02 10.44 -11.63
C LEU A 88 12.39 9.77 -11.44
N SER A 89 13.05 9.36 -12.53
CA SER A 89 14.41 8.80 -12.47
C SER A 89 15.48 9.85 -12.16
N ASP A 90 15.17 11.14 -12.29
CA ASP A 90 16.05 12.24 -11.89
C ASP A 90 16.15 12.38 -10.37
N LEU A 91 15.22 11.76 -9.62
CA LEU A 91 15.22 11.80 -8.16
C LEU A 91 16.21 10.80 -7.56
N SER A 92 17.01 11.27 -6.59
CA SER A 92 17.96 10.42 -5.86
C SER A 92 17.30 9.66 -4.71
N ILE A 93 16.47 8.67 -5.04
CA ILE A 93 15.78 7.84 -4.04
C ILE A 93 16.80 6.91 -3.36
N SER A 94 16.81 6.92 -2.03
CA SER A 94 17.70 6.06 -1.23
C SER A 94 17.35 4.57 -1.35
N ASP A 95 18.36 3.71 -1.28
CA ASP A 95 18.17 2.25 -1.31
C ASP A 95 17.19 1.79 -0.22
N GLY A 96 16.21 0.97 -0.60
CA GLY A 96 15.19 0.42 0.31
C GLY A 96 13.96 1.31 0.51
N TYR A 97 13.88 2.46 -0.17
CA TYR A 97 12.68 3.28 -0.22
C TYR A 97 11.84 2.97 -1.46
N SER A 98 10.52 3.07 -1.31
CA SER A 98 9.55 2.98 -2.40
C SER A 98 8.78 4.29 -2.53
N ILE A 99 8.32 4.64 -3.73
CA ILE A 99 7.50 5.84 -3.95
C ILE A 99 6.08 5.54 -3.48
N GLY A 100 5.58 6.31 -2.51
CA GLY A 100 4.26 6.15 -1.93
C GLY A 100 3.21 7.03 -2.59
N ILE A 101 3.43 8.35 -2.53
CA ILE A 101 2.48 9.38 -3.00
C ILE A 101 3.28 10.43 -3.77
N ILE A 102 2.66 10.99 -4.80
CA ILE A 102 3.13 12.18 -5.50
C ILE A 102 2.13 13.29 -5.23
N GLU A 103 2.62 14.41 -4.73
CA GLU A 103 1.84 15.62 -4.48
C GLU A 103 2.32 16.68 -5.46
N VAL A 104 1.39 17.34 -6.14
CA VAL A 104 1.68 18.42 -7.07
C VAL A 104 0.99 19.67 -6.57
N VAL A 105 1.74 20.76 -6.49
CA VAL A 105 1.25 22.09 -6.15
C VAL A 105 1.47 22.99 -7.34
N ILE A 106 0.39 23.59 -7.83
CA ILE A 106 0.42 24.54 -8.94
C ILE A 106 0.12 25.92 -8.36
N THR A 107 1.00 26.88 -8.62
CA THR A 107 0.89 28.26 -8.16
C THR A 107 1.06 29.19 -9.34
N SER A 108 0.10 30.11 -9.53
CA SER A 108 0.24 31.22 -10.46
C SER A 108 0.84 32.44 -9.76
N GLU A 109 1.79 33.10 -10.41
CA GLU A 109 2.39 34.35 -9.96
C GLU A 109 1.84 35.52 -10.76
N GLU A 110 0.90 36.25 -10.17
CA GLU A 110 0.34 37.44 -10.81
C GLU A 110 1.34 38.61 -10.70
N GLU A 111 1.68 39.24 -11.84
CA GLU A 111 2.46 40.48 -11.81
C GLU A 111 1.65 41.57 -11.07
N GLU A 112 2.28 42.27 -10.13
CA GLU A 112 1.62 43.32 -9.33
C GLU A 112 1.12 44.48 -10.21
N GLY A 113 -0.10 44.34 -10.74
CA GLY A 113 -0.82 45.29 -11.57
C GLY A 113 -2.07 45.86 -10.88
N VAL A 114 -2.62 46.96 -11.43
CA VAL A 114 -3.77 47.70 -10.86
C VAL A 114 -5.12 46.97 -11.08
N SER A 115 -5.11 45.80 -11.71
CA SER A 115 -6.24 44.92 -11.92
C SER A 115 -6.28 43.88 -10.80
N VAL A 116 -7.41 43.77 -10.09
CA VAL A 116 -7.58 42.87 -8.93
C VAL A 116 -8.33 41.60 -9.34
N GLN A 117 -8.16 41.16 -10.59
CA GLN A 117 -8.85 40.01 -11.15
C GLN A 117 -7.82 38.91 -11.37
N CYS A 118 -7.97 37.80 -10.64
CA CYS A 118 -7.17 36.60 -10.83
C CYS A 118 -7.58 35.90 -12.12
N ASP A 119 -6.58 35.38 -12.82
CA ASP A 119 -6.82 34.49 -13.95
C ASP A 119 -7.25 33.10 -13.47
N SER A 120 -7.93 32.36 -14.36
CA SER A 120 -8.39 31.02 -14.08
C SER A 120 -7.34 30.02 -14.52
N VAL A 121 -6.72 29.33 -13.57
CA VAL A 121 -5.75 28.27 -13.84
C VAL A 121 -6.39 26.93 -13.57
N ALA A 122 -6.17 25.97 -14.47
CA ALA A 122 -6.51 24.58 -14.29
C ALA A 122 -5.28 23.68 -14.52
N GLY A 123 -5.26 22.56 -13.81
CA GLY A 123 -4.19 21.58 -13.92
C GLY A 123 -4.71 20.17 -13.73
N ASP A 124 -4.28 19.28 -14.63
CA ASP A 124 -4.70 17.88 -14.68
C ASP A 124 -3.49 16.94 -14.78
N ILE A 125 -3.38 15.99 -13.86
CA ILE A 125 -2.44 14.87 -13.96
C ILE A 125 -2.99 13.87 -14.96
N ILE A 126 -2.27 13.67 -16.05
CA ILE A 126 -2.68 12.78 -17.14
C ILE A 126 -2.14 11.37 -16.92
N GLU A 127 -3.05 10.39 -16.98
CA GLU A 127 -2.68 8.98 -16.95
C GLU A 127 -1.75 8.63 -18.12
N ASN A 128 -0.59 8.07 -17.79
CA ASN A 128 0.45 7.73 -18.74
C ASN A 128 1.15 6.41 -18.34
N ASP A 129 2.37 6.20 -18.84
CA ASP A 129 3.16 4.99 -18.56
C ASP A 129 3.70 4.90 -17.11
N LEU A 130 3.49 5.93 -16.28
CA LEU A 130 3.85 5.89 -14.86
C LEU A 130 3.06 4.80 -14.12
N THR A 131 3.78 3.89 -13.49
CA THR A 131 3.18 2.79 -12.74
C THR A 131 2.66 3.29 -11.39
N ALA A 132 1.40 3.73 -11.35
CA ALA A 132 0.73 4.30 -10.18
C ALA A 132 -0.72 3.77 -10.02
N GLN A 133 -1.39 4.13 -8.93
CA GLN A 133 -2.78 3.74 -8.65
C GLN A 133 -3.76 4.75 -9.25
N TRP A 134 -3.83 4.87 -10.57
CA TRP A 134 -4.67 5.88 -11.26
C TRP A 134 -6.16 5.84 -10.88
N ASN A 135 -6.71 4.66 -10.62
CA ASN A 135 -8.13 4.44 -10.29
C ASN A 135 -8.45 4.51 -8.79
N ASP A 136 -7.53 4.98 -7.94
CA ASP A 136 -7.77 5.09 -6.50
C ASP A 136 -8.68 6.29 -6.18
N THR A 137 -9.70 6.08 -5.34
CA THR A 137 -10.68 7.11 -4.97
C THR A 137 -10.10 8.23 -4.09
N SER A 138 -8.91 8.04 -3.53
CA SER A 138 -8.22 9.06 -2.73
C SER A 138 -7.35 9.99 -3.56
N ASN A 139 -7.22 9.74 -4.86
CA ASN A 139 -6.50 10.62 -5.77
C ASN A 139 -7.30 11.88 -6.08
N ASP A 140 -6.58 12.98 -6.18
CA ASP A 140 -7.07 14.27 -6.65
C ASP A 140 -6.26 14.60 -7.91
N LEU A 141 -6.74 14.19 -9.09
CA LEU A 141 -5.96 14.28 -10.33
C LEU A 141 -6.19 15.60 -11.09
N SER A 142 -7.26 16.31 -10.78
CA SER A 142 -7.71 17.50 -11.51
C SER A 142 -8.07 18.60 -10.54
N GLY A 143 -7.72 19.84 -10.85
CA GLY A 143 -8.07 21.00 -10.04
C GLY A 143 -8.08 22.28 -10.86
N GLN A 144 -8.86 23.24 -10.40
CA GLN A 144 -8.91 24.58 -10.99
C GLN A 144 -9.11 25.61 -9.90
N ASP A 145 -8.52 26.78 -10.07
CA ASP A 145 -8.74 27.93 -9.20
C ASP A 145 -8.75 29.23 -10.01
N SER A 146 -9.59 30.17 -9.57
CA SER A 146 -9.73 31.51 -10.16
C SER A 146 -9.61 32.60 -9.09
N SER A 147 -9.00 32.27 -7.95
CA SER A 147 -8.85 33.10 -6.76
C SER A 147 -7.37 33.27 -6.37
N CYS A 148 -6.45 32.99 -7.30
CA CYS A 148 -5.00 33.00 -7.07
C CYS A 148 -4.57 32.11 -5.89
N GLN A 149 -5.30 31.02 -5.63
CA GLN A 149 -4.95 30.04 -4.60
C GLN A 149 -4.19 28.87 -5.23
N PRO A 150 -3.21 28.29 -4.51
CA PRO A 150 -2.53 27.09 -4.99
C PRO A 150 -3.51 25.94 -5.22
N ILE A 151 -3.35 25.24 -6.33
CA ILE A 151 -4.09 24.03 -6.66
C ILE A 151 -3.26 22.83 -6.16
N TYR A 152 -3.89 21.95 -5.39
CA TYR A 152 -3.25 20.75 -4.84
C TYR A 152 -3.79 19.51 -5.54
N LEU A 153 -2.90 18.78 -6.20
CA LEU A 153 -3.19 17.49 -6.83
C LEU A 153 -2.42 16.39 -6.09
N LYS A 154 -3.01 15.20 -6.04
CA LYS A 154 -2.47 14.05 -5.29
C LYS A 154 -2.65 12.77 -6.09
N LEU A 155 -1.56 12.06 -6.35
CA LEU A 155 -1.55 10.76 -6.99
C LEU A 155 -0.93 9.72 -6.05
N ARG A 156 -1.72 8.71 -5.67
CA ARG A 156 -1.20 7.52 -4.97
C ARG A 156 -0.46 6.63 -5.95
N VAL A 157 0.79 6.31 -5.63
CA VAL A 157 1.63 5.42 -6.44
C VAL A 157 1.64 4.01 -5.89
N TYR A 158 1.88 3.88 -4.58
CA TYR A 158 1.93 2.58 -3.92
C TYR A 158 0.54 2.14 -3.43
N PRO A 159 0.10 0.89 -3.71
CA PRO A 159 -1.21 0.40 -3.29
C PRO A 159 -1.43 0.47 -1.78
N ASN A 160 -2.58 1.00 -1.35
CA ASN A 160 -3.00 1.09 0.05
C ASN A 160 -2.04 1.89 0.98
N TYR A 161 -1.10 2.64 0.43
CA TYR A 161 -0.24 3.52 1.22
C TYR A 161 -0.95 4.85 1.50
N ASP A 162 -1.14 5.17 2.77
CA ASP A 162 -1.72 6.42 3.27
C ASP A 162 -0.78 7.16 4.24
N GLY A 163 0.41 6.61 4.50
CA GLY A 163 1.40 7.17 5.43
C GLY A 163 1.14 6.85 6.91
N GLU A 164 0.00 6.26 7.25
CA GLU A 164 -0.38 5.95 8.62
C GLU A 164 0.14 4.58 9.06
N SER A 165 0.40 4.40 10.35
CA SER A 165 0.83 3.08 10.85
C SER A 165 -0.31 2.08 10.78
N VAL A 166 -0.04 0.88 10.24
CA VAL A 166 -1.05 -0.17 10.09
C VAL A 166 -0.74 -1.34 11.01
N THR A 167 -1.77 -1.87 11.67
CA THR A 167 -1.67 -3.10 12.44
C THR A 167 -2.23 -4.26 11.63
N VAL A 168 -1.42 -5.31 11.44
CA VAL A 168 -1.79 -6.50 10.68
C VAL A 168 -1.66 -7.75 11.54
N PHE A 169 -2.55 -8.71 11.31
CA PHE A 169 -2.50 -10.03 11.92
C PHE A 169 -1.87 -11.00 10.93
N SER A 170 -0.83 -11.71 11.34
CA SER A 170 -0.13 -12.64 10.46
C SER A 170 0.57 -13.75 11.22
N THR A 171 0.83 -14.88 10.56
CA THR A 171 1.59 -15.99 11.15
C THR A 171 3.09 -15.66 11.31
N ASN A 172 3.64 -14.75 10.50
CA ASN A 172 5.03 -14.31 10.60
C ASN A 172 5.26 -12.93 9.96
N GLU A 173 6.39 -12.29 10.29
CA GLU A 173 6.80 -10.98 9.76
C GLU A 173 6.84 -10.92 8.22
N TYR A 174 7.28 -12.01 7.56
CA TYR A 174 7.39 -12.04 6.11
C TYR A 174 6.02 -11.93 5.43
N GLN A 175 5.02 -12.63 5.95
CA GLN A 175 3.64 -12.54 5.46
C GLN A 175 3.02 -11.18 5.78
N ALA A 176 3.31 -10.59 6.95
CA ALA A 176 2.88 -9.25 7.32
C ALA A 176 3.44 -8.17 6.35
N LEU A 177 4.66 -8.33 5.84
CA LEU A 177 5.31 -7.40 4.92
C LEU A 177 5.05 -7.68 3.43
N GLN A 178 4.28 -8.71 3.08
CA GLN A 178 4.06 -9.10 1.69
C GLN A 178 3.47 -7.96 0.83
N ASN A 179 2.54 -7.18 1.39
CA ASN A 179 1.92 -6.06 0.69
C ASN A 179 2.88 -4.87 0.51
N TRP A 180 3.92 -4.77 1.34
CA TRP A 180 4.87 -3.65 1.39
C TRP A 180 6.23 -3.96 0.76
N SER A 181 6.36 -5.14 0.16
CA SER A 181 7.57 -5.61 -0.54
C SER A 181 7.37 -5.70 -2.06
N GLN A 182 6.30 -5.13 -2.58
CA GLN A 182 6.03 -5.11 -4.02
C GLN A 182 6.92 -4.09 -4.71
N THR A 183 7.66 -4.53 -5.72
CA THR A 183 8.53 -3.69 -6.54
C THR A 183 7.85 -3.31 -7.85
N GLY A 184 8.29 -2.21 -8.46
CA GLY A 184 7.84 -1.80 -9.80
C GLY A 184 6.84 -0.65 -9.82
N TRP A 185 6.43 -0.15 -8.64
CA TRP A 185 5.63 1.07 -8.50
C TRP A 185 6.52 2.31 -8.66
N GLY A 186 5.97 3.37 -9.26
CA GLY A 186 6.66 4.65 -9.45
C GLY A 186 7.70 4.66 -10.57
N LEU A 187 7.63 3.69 -11.51
CA LEU A 187 8.46 3.67 -12.70
C LEU A 187 7.80 4.46 -13.83
N GLY A 188 8.52 5.42 -14.40
CA GLY A 188 8.06 6.26 -15.50
C GLY A 188 8.20 7.76 -15.19
N ALA A 189 7.57 8.59 -16.02
CA ALA A 189 7.53 10.03 -15.84
C ALA A 189 6.11 10.47 -15.49
N LEU A 190 5.94 11.49 -14.64
CA LEU A 190 4.65 12.13 -14.38
C LEU A 190 4.33 13.10 -15.52
N SER A 191 3.08 13.11 -15.99
CA SER A 191 2.59 14.05 -17.00
C SER A 191 1.51 14.95 -16.41
N LEU A 192 1.65 16.26 -16.61
CA LEU A 192 0.71 17.27 -16.14
C LEU A 192 0.31 18.16 -17.32
N ASP A 193 -0.99 18.31 -17.55
CA ASP A 193 -1.54 19.33 -18.45
C ASP A 193 -1.90 20.56 -17.61
N LEU A 194 -1.39 21.72 -18.03
CA LEU A 194 -1.76 23.02 -17.47
C LEU A 194 -2.57 23.78 -18.51
N ASP A 195 -3.63 24.43 -18.05
CA ASP A 195 -4.53 25.25 -18.86
C ASP A 195 -4.76 26.61 -18.18
N LEU A 196 -4.69 27.69 -18.96
CA LEU A 196 -4.85 29.07 -18.48
C LEU A 196 -5.94 29.78 -19.29
N ASP A 197 -6.90 30.35 -18.57
CA ASP A 197 -7.98 31.19 -19.11
C ASP A 197 -7.90 32.58 -18.44
N VAL A 198 -7.50 33.58 -19.22
CA VAL A 198 -7.28 34.94 -18.73
C VAL A 198 -8.61 35.67 -18.60
N ASN A 199 -8.92 36.16 -17.39
CA ASN A 199 -10.12 36.94 -17.15
C ASN A 199 -9.94 38.38 -17.65
N SER A 200 -10.05 38.58 -18.96
CA SER A 200 -9.95 39.92 -19.53
C SER A 200 -11.15 40.80 -19.13
N PRO A 201 -10.93 42.00 -18.55
CA PRO A 201 -12.03 42.89 -18.18
C PRO A 201 -12.87 43.27 -19.39
N LEU A 202 -14.21 43.19 -19.25
CA LEU A 202 -15.17 43.66 -20.26
C LEU A 202 -15.05 45.18 -20.47
N GLY A 203 -14.13 45.60 -21.34
CA GLY A 203 -14.05 46.95 -21.88
C GLY A 203 -12.65 47.54 -21.91
N PHE A 204 -12.12 47.73 -23.12
CA PHE A 204 -10.99 48.60 -23.48
C PHE A 204 -9.87 48.66 -22.42
N ASP A 205 -8.96 47.72 -22.48
CA ASP A 205 -7.61 47.92 -21.96
C ASP A 205 -6.74 48.58 -23.05
N PRO A 206 -6.33 49.85 -22.89
CA PRO A 206 -5.44 50.52 -23.85
C PRO A 206 -3.97 50.12 -23.68
N ILE A 207 -3.64 49.29 -22.68
CA ILE A 207 -2.28 48.88 -22.32
C ILE A 207 -2.30 47.36 -22.16
N GLY A 208 -2.53 46.62 -23.26
CA GLY A 208 -2.53 45.15 -23.25
C GLY A 208 -1.19 44.57 -22.81
N GLN A 209 -1.02 44.39 -21.50
CA GLN A 209 0.25 43.97 -20.89
C GLN A 209 0.11 42.83 -19.90
N ASP A 210 -1.09 42.26 -19.71
CA ASP A 210 -1.28 41.13 -18.79
C ASP A 210 -1.89 39.97 -19.57
N SER A 211 -1.06 39.27 -20.36
CA SER A 211 -1.47 38.10 -21.14
C SER A 211 -0.50 36.93 -21.03
N ASP A 212 0.61 37.12 -20.31
CA ASP A 212 1.65 36.12 -20.12
C ASP A 212 1.75 35.90 -18.61
N GLU A 213 1.28 34.76 -18.11
CA GLU A 213 1.26 34.42 -16.68
C GLU A 213 2.37 33.42 -16.37
N GLU A 214 3.10 33.62 -15.27
CA GLU A 214 4.10 32.67 -14.79
C GLU A 214 3.46 31.64 -13.84
N ILE A 215 3.44 30.38 -14.26
CA ILE A 215 2.94 29.27 -13.44
C ILE A 215 4.12 28.43 -12.96
N THR A 216 4.24 28.31 -11.64
CA THR A 216 5.18 27.42 -10.98
C THR A 216 4.48 26.12 -10.59
N VAL A 217 5.08 25.00 -10.96
CA VAL A 217 4.64 23.66 -10.60
C VAL A 217 5.71 23.00 -9.72
N ASP A 218 5.33 22.73 -8.48
CA ASP A 218 6.14 21.99 -7.51
C ASP A 218 5.62 20.56 -7.38
N VAL A 219 6.49 19.58 -7.65
CA VAL A 219 6.19 18.16 -7.49
C VAL A 219 6.96 17.63 -6.29
N THR A 220 6.24 17.16 -5.28
CA THR A 220 6.81 16.49 -4.10
C THR A 220 6.52 14.99 -4.17
N VAL A 221 7.59 14.20 -4.21
CA VAL A 221 7.53 12.75 -4.20
C VAL A 221 7.79 12.26 -2.79
N VAL A 222 6.76 11.69 -2.16
CA VAL A 222 6.84 11.09 -0.83
C VAL A 222 7.26 9.64 -0.99
N THR A 223 8.50 9.36 -0.59
CA THR A 223 9.04 8.00 -0.51
C THR A 223 8.90 7.45 0.90
N PHE A 224 8.82 6.13 1.04
CA PHE A 224 8.72 5.46 2.33
C PHE A 224 9.61 4.23 2.41
N SER A 225 10.08 3.94 3.62
CA SER A 225 10.65 2.66 4.01
C SER A 225 9.84 2.07 5.16
N VAL A 226 9.85 0.75 5.25
CA VAL A 226 8.95 -0.01 6.12
C VAL A 226 9.73 -0.57 7.29
N SER A 227 9.21 -0.38 8.50
CA SER A 227 9.70 -1.01 9.72
C SER A 227 8.57 -1.78 10.39
N ILE A 228 8.86 -2.99 10.86
CA ILE A 228 7.89 -3.89 11.50
C ILE A 228 8.27 -4.11 12.95
N GLN A 229 7.26 -4.19 13.83
CA GLN A 229 7.41 -4.53 15.23
C GLN A 229 6.29 -5.48 15.66
N GLU A 230 6.64 -6.64 16.22
CA GLU A 230 5.68 -7.53 16.88
C GLU A 230 5.15 -6.87 18.17
N THR A 231 3.83 -6.94 18.37
CA THR A 231 3.10 -6.30 19.48
C THR A 231 2.57 -7.31 20.47
#